data_AF-T1HEQ0-F1
#
_entry.id   AF-T1HEQ0-F1
#
_cell.length_a   1.000
_cell.length_b   1.000
_cell.length_c   1.000
_cell.angle_alpha   90.00
_cell.angle_beta   90.00
_cell.angle_gamma   90.00
#
_symmetry.space_group_name_H-M   'P 1'
#
loop_
_entity.id
_entity.type
_entity.pdbx_description
1 polymer ?
#
loop_
_entity_poly.entity_id
_entity_poly.type
_entity_poly.pdbx_seq_one_letter_code
_entity_poly.pdbx_strand_id
1 'polypeptide(L)'
;MQVKSKPGVNRLTETGPEGKFLESPITQALLLPKQTEEFINGLLLMTNNSEVIIWPESARSVALQEAHVLYIYNVLVPVEIWKLNLPEKIECVVGKRLGERVHSQGRVLADRSVLYKYINPNLVVAVTHSQDPLHKNTVGVILLDTVSGDILLSLVHKRATLPIHVVHSENWIVYSYFNDKSRRTEIVTLDLYEGKVQKNTTAFSSLDPPVSPLVERQAYIFPHIITSMKETITEKGITSKHVLVGLSTGSVMEVPWAVLDPRRSINPTAEMRDEGVLPYMPELVLPLESIITYNHTLASIKDIHTSAATLESTSLVFVHGLDIFYTRVAPSKTFDVLKDDFEYWLITAVLSGLILAAFITKRLASRKALKLAWK
;
A
#
# COMPACT_ATOMS: atom_id res chain seq x y z
N MET A 1 42.44 -11.03 -7.56
CA MET A 1 41.31 -10.55 -6.74
C MET A 1 40.07 -11.20 -7.32
N GLN A 2 39.51 -12.22 -6.67
CA GLN A 2 38.47 -13.07 -7.23
C GLN A 2 37.17 -12.29 -7.46
N VAL A 3 36.74 -12.21 -8.72
CA VAL A 3 35.42 -11.72 -9.10
C VAL A 3 34.42 -12.81 -8.71
N LYS A 4 33.76 -12.66 -7.55
CA LYS A 4 32.62 -13.49 -7.21
C LYS A 4 31.53 -13.24 -8.24
N SER A 5 31.18 -14.27 -9.02
CA SER A 5 30.06 -14.26 -9.96
C SER A 5 28.77 -14.04 -9.18
N LYS A 6 28.21 -12.83 -9.24
CA LYS A 6 26.86 -12.56 -8.73
C LYS A 6 25.86 -13.22 -9.67
N PRO A 7 25.01 -14.18 -9.24
CA PRO A 7 23.91 -14.68 -10.05
C PRO A 7 22.89 -13.56 -10.32
N GLY A 8 22.74 -13.19 -11.59
CA GLY A 8 21.78 -12.20 -12.06
C GLY A 8 22.38 -11.21 -13.05
N VAL A 9 21.57 -10.79 -14.03
CA VAL A 9 21.94 -9.67 -14.91
C VAL A 9 22.14 -8.44 -14.06
N ASN A 10 23.34 -7.88 -14.08
CA ASN A 10 23.61 -6.62 -13.43
C ASN A 10 22.86 -5.53 -14.20
N ARG A 11 21.76 -5.03 -13.63
CA ARG A 11 20.93 -3.99 -14.26
C ARG A 11 21.69 -2.71 -14.61
N LEU A 12 22.87 -2.48 -14.03
CA LEU A 12 23.72 -1.31 -14.30
C LEU A 12 24.70 -1.53 -15.45
N THR A 13 25.12 -2.77 -15.71
CA THR A 13 26.13 -3.08 -16.73
C THR A 13 25.60 -3.98 -17.84
N GLU A 14 24.33 -4.41 -17.74
CA GLU A 14 23.63 -5.36 -18.62
C GLU A 14 24.36 -6.71 -18.83
N THR A 15 25.41 -6.96 -18.05
CA THR A 15 26.17 -8.21 -18.05
C THR A 15 25.59 -9.15 -17.00
N GLY A 16 25.27 -10.38 -17.40
CA GLY A 16 24.75 -11.42 -16.52
C GLY A 16 25.53 -12.72 -16.68
N PRO A 17 25.58 -13.56 -15.63
CA PRO A 17 26.07 -14.93 -15.77
C PRO A 17 25.12 -15.77 -16.63
N GLU A 18 25.59 -16.95 -17.05
CA GLU A 18 24.79 -17.93 -17.79
C GLU A 18 23.49 -18.24 -17.01
N GLY A 19 22.35 -18.04 -17.68
CA GLY A 19 21.04 -18.36 -17.12
C GLY A 19 20.81 -19.88 -17.06
N LYS A 20 19.86 -20.31 -16.23
CA LYS A 20 19.41 -21.72 -16.23
C LYS A 20 18.39 -21.94 -17.35
N PHE A 21 18.68 -22.87 -18.25
CA PHE A 21 17.69 -23.33 -19.22
C PHE A 21 16.60 -24.12 -18.49
N LEU A 22 15.33 -23.82 -18.80
CA LEU A 22 14.17 -24.51 -18.24
C LEU A 22 13.49 -25.28 -19.36
N GLU A 23 13.39 -26.59 -19.21
CA GLU A 23 12.84 -27.48 -20.23
C GLU A 23 11.31 -27.41 -20.32
N SER A 24 10.65 -26.98 -19.25
CA SER A 24 9.19 -26.91 -19.13
C SER A 24 8.68 -25.49 -18.89
N PRO A 25 7.46 -25.17 -19.36
CA PRO A 25 6.86 -23.86 -19.14
C PRO A 25 6.54 -23.64 -17.65
N ILE A 26 6.77 -22.42 -17.17
CA ILE A 26 6.50 -21.99 -15.80
C ILE A 26 5.03 -21.59 -15.69
N THR A 27 4.34 -22.09 -14.66
CA THR A 27 2.97 -21.66 -14.29
C THR A 27 2.98 -20.49 -13.32
N GLN A 28 3.85 -20.53 -12.32
CA GLN A 28 3.92 -19.54 -11.26
C GLN A 28 5.36 -19.32 -10.80
N ALA A 29 5.65 -18.09 -10.37
CA ALA A 29 6.92 -17.73 -9.76
C ALA A 29 6.67 -17.02 -8.43
N LEU A 30 7.49 -17.30 -7.43
CA LEU A 30 7.44 -16.68 -6.11
C LEU A 30 8.86 -16.31 -5.69
N LEU A 31 9.04 -15.06 -5.26
CA LEU A 31 10.29 -14.60 -4.68
C LEU A 31 10.32 -14.98 -3.19
N LEU A 32 11.39 -15.65 -2.76
CA LEU A 32 11.59 -15.99 -1.36
C LEU A 32 11.80 -14.72 -0.52
N PRO A 33 11.20 -14.62 0.67
CA PRO A 33 11.28 -13.43 1.50
C PRO A 33 12.66 -13.26 2.15
N LYS A 34 13.34 -14.37 2.43
CA LYS A 34 14.64 -14.39 3.09
C LYS A 34 15.78 -14.55 2.09
N GLN A 35 16.83 -13.78 2.31
CA GLN A 35 18.05 -13.83 1.51
C GLN A 35 18.91 -15.04 1.87
N THR A 36 19.66 -15.54 0.91
CA THR A 36 20.78 -16.47 1.14
C THR A 36 21.95 -15.77 1.84
N GLU A 37 22.96 -16.53 2.26
CA GLU A 37 24.22 -15.98 2.81
C GLU A 37 24.94 -15.04 1.83
N GLU A 38 24.64 -15.16 0.54
CA GLU A 38 25.15 -14.31 -0.53
C GLU A 38 24.27 -13.07 -0.80
N PHE A 39 23.29 -12.80 0.08
CA PHE A 39 22.34 -11.69 -0.01
C PHE A 39 21.45 -11.72 -1.27
N ILE A 40 21.13 -12.92 -1.76
CA ILE A 40 20.27 -13.13 -2.93
C ILE A 40 18.92 -13.67 -2.48
N ASN A 41 17.84 -13.07 -2.98
CA ASN A 41 16.51 -13.64 -2.83
C ASN A 41 16.36 -14.79 -3.84
N GLY A 42 16.12 -16.00 -3.34
CA GLY A 42 15.82 -17.13 -4.22
C GLY A 42 14.45 -16.98 -4.89
N LEU A 43 14.31 -17.59 -6.05
CA LEU A 43 13.08 -17.67 -6.82
C LEU A 43 12.61 -19.13 -6.81
N LEU A 44 11.36 -19.33 -6.41
CA LEU A 44 10.67 -20.61 -6.50
C LEU A 44 9.77 -20.56 -7.73
N LEU A 45 10.03 -21.47 -8.67
CA LEU A 45 9.31 -21.60 -9.92
C LEU A 45 8.52 -22.90 -9.90
N MET A 46 7.27 -22.84 -10.31
CA MET A 46 6.44 -24.02 -10.52
C MET A 46 6.26 -24.24 -12.02
N THR A 47 6.41 -25.49 -12.46
CA THR A 47 6.24 -25.87 -13.87
C THR A 47 4.85 -26.47 -14.12
N ASN A 48 4.46 -26.61 -15.39
CA ASN A 48 3.21 -27.30 -15.76
C ASN A 48 3.13 -28.76 -15.28
N ASN A 49 4.28 -29.40 -15.05
CA ASN A 49 4.35 -30.79 -14.60
C ASN A 49 4.26 -30.91 -13.06
N SER A 50 3.93 -29.81 -12.38
CA SER A 50 3.94 -29.75 -10.91
C SER A 50 5.32 -30.07 -10.33
N GLU A 51 6.38 -29.63 -10.99
CA GLU A 51 7.74 -29.67 -10.44
C GLU A 51 8.11 -28.28 -9.90
N VAL A 52 8.76 -28.27 -8.74
CA VAL A 52 9.23 -27.04 -8.10
C VAL A 52 10.73 -26.88 -8.33
N ILE A 53 11.11 -25.78 -8.99
CA ILE A 53 12.49 -25.42 -9.29
C ILE A 53 12.87 -24.23 -8.41
N ILE A 54 13.95 -24.36 -7.64
CA ILE A 54 14.48 -23.27 -6.80
C ILE A 54 15.76 -22.74 -7.45
N TRP A 55 15.84 -21.42 -7.59
CA TRP A 55 16.97 -20.73 -8.22
C TRP A 55 17.42 -19.51 -7.41
N PRO A 56 18.72 -19.31 -7.13
CA PRO A 56 19.84 -20.22 -7.37
C PRO A 56 19.78 -21.45 -6.45
N GLU A 57 20.55 -22.50 -6.75
CA GLU A 57 20.56 -23.74 -5.94
C GLU A 57 20.98 -23.51 -4.49
N SER A 58 21.80 -22.48 -4.23
CA SER A 58 22.16 -22.03 -2.89
C SER A 58 20.95 -21.59 -2.05
N ALA A 59 19.86 -21.17 -2.69
CA ALA A 59 18.61 -20.79 -2.01
C ALA A 59 17.75 -21.99 -1.57
N ARG A 60 18.11 -23.23 -1.96
CA ARG A 60 17.34 -24.43 -1.59
C ARG A 60 17.30 -24.65 -0.08
N SER A 61 18.38 -24.37 0.64
CA SER A 61 18.42 -24.47 2.11
C SER A 61 17.46 -23.47 2.77
N VAL A 62 17.42 -22.24 2.26
CA VAL A 62 16.51 -21.18 2.73
C VAL A 62 15.06 -21.54 2.43
N ALA A 63 14.77 -22.04 1.22
CA ALA A 63 13.42 -22.47 0.86
C ALA A 63 12.89 -23.59 1.77
N LEU A 64 13.75 -24.53 2.17
CA LEU A 64 13.39 -25.59 3.12
C LEU A 64 13.17 -25.07 4.54
N GLN A 65 13.95 -24.09 4.99
CA GLN A 65 13.72 -23.42 6.28
C GLN A 65 12.37 -22.69 6.29
N GLU A 66 12.05 -21.99 5.21
CA GLU A 66 10.82 -21.19 5.06
C GLU A 66 9.62 -22.00 4.54
N ALA A 67 9.72 -23.33 4.44
CA ALA A 67 8.63 -24.17 3.94
C ALA A 67 7.33 -24.04 4.76
N HIS A 68 7.46 -23.70 6.04
CA HIS A 68 6.35 -23.42 6.96
C HIS A 68 5.72 -22.03 6.76
N VAL A 69 6.16 -21.23 5.79
CA VAL A 69 5.55 -19.94 5.42
C VAL A 69 5.07 -19.98 3.96
N LEU A 70 5.61 -20.90 3.16
CA LEU A 70 5.31 -21.09 1.75
C LEU A 70 4.21 -22.16 1.60
N TYR A 71 2.95 -21.77 1.79
CA TYR A 71 1.85 -22.72 1.98
C TYR A 71 1.13 -23.20 0.72
N ILE A 72 1.39 -22.64 -0.46
CA ILE A 72 0.62 -23.03 -1.65
C ILE A 72 1.03 -24.44 -2.12
N TYR A 73 2.28 -24.85 -1.89
CA TYR A 73 2.80 -26.16 -2.25
C TYR A 73 3.87 -26.60 -1.26
N ASN A 74 3.85 -27.85 -0.78
CA ASN A 74 4.97 -28.39 -0.04
C ASN A 74 6.22 -28.29 -0.94
N VAL A 75 7.24 -27.58 -0.47
CA VAL A 75 8.34 -26.99 -1.28
C VAL A 75 9.10 -28.00 -2.15
N LEU A 76 8.95 -29.30 -1.87
CA LEU A 76 9.58 -30.39 -2.61
C LEU A 76 8.62 -31.17 -3.52
N VAL A 77 7.34 -31.26 -3.16
CA VAL A 77 6.30 -31.96 -3.93
C VAL A 77 4.99 -31.19 -3.78
N PRO A 78 4.53 -30.47 -4.82
CA PRO A 78 3.27 -29.76 -4.76
C PRO A 78 2.11 -30.74 -4.60
N VAL A 79 1.40 -30.62 -3.49
CA VAL A 79 0.16 -31.34 -3.22
C VAL A 79 -0.98 -30.33 -3.24
N GLU A 80 -2.08 -30.66 -3.92
CA GLU A 80 -3.29 -29.84 -3.92
C GLU A 80 -3.92 -29.87 -2.52
N ILE A 81 -3.95 -28.71 -1.85
CA ILE A 81 -4.48 -28.57 -0.48
C ILE A 81 -5.98 -28.24 -0.53
N TRP A 82 -6.36 -27.27 -1.35
CA TRP A 82 -7.75 -26.86 -1.53
C TRP A 82 -7.98 -26.35 -2.96
N LYS A 83 -9.25 -26.39 -3.38
CA LYS A 83 -9.70 -25.89 -4.68
C LYS A 83 -11.03 -25.19 -4.54
N LEU A 84 -11.09 -23.96 -5.06
CA LEU A 84 -12.31 -23.18 -5.13
C LEU A 84 -12.79 -23.09 -6.57
N ASN A 85 -13.97 -23.61 -6.84
CA ASN A 85 -14.62 -23.49 -8.15
C ASN A 85 -15.56 -22.29 -8.13
N LEU A 86 -15.20 -21.23 -8.87
CA LEU A 86 -16.07 -20.08 -9.09
C LEU A 86 -16.83 -20.29 -10.41
N PRO A 87 -18.17 -20.13 -10.43
CA PRO A 87 -18.96 -20.30 -11.65
C PRO A 87 -18.76 -19.15 -12.64
N GLU A 88 -18.31 -17.99 -12.15
CA GLU A 88 -18.12 -16.77 -12.91
C GLU A 88 -16.67 -16.62 -13.40
N LYS A 89 -16.48 -15.87 -14.48
CA LYS A 89 -15.15 -15.58 -15.01
C LYS A 89 -14.38 -14.67 -14.06
N ILE A 90 -13.14 -15.05 -13.72
CA ILE A 90 -12.24 -14.22 -12.93
C ILE A 90 -11.60 -13.18 -13.85
N GLU A 91 -11.76 -11.89 -13.51
CA GLU A 91 -11.14 -10.79 -14.27
C GLU A 91 -9.77 -10.41 -13.69
N CYS A 92 -9.64 -10.37 -12.36
CA CYS A 92 -8.35 -10.10 -11.71
C CYS A 92 -8.25 -10.71 -10.32
N VAL A 93 -7.03 -11.00 -9.90
CA VAL A 93 -6.69 -11.41 -8.52
C VAL A 93 -5.59 -10.49 -8.01
N VAL A 94 -5.82 -9.82 -6.88
CA VAL A 94 -4.90 -8.83 -6.30
C VAL A 94 -4.56 -9.20 -4.86
N GLY A 95 -3.29 -9.46 -4.61
CA GLY A 95 -2.73 -9.67 -3.26
C GLY A 95 -2.03 -8.43 -2.73
N LYS A 96 -1.66 -8.48 -1.45
CA LYS A 96 -0.82 -7.45 -0.82
C LYS A 96 0.60 -7.48 -1.41
N ARG A 97 1.29 -6.35 -1.31
CA ARG A 97 2.69 -6.27 -1.73
C ARG A 97 3.60 -6.92 -0.68
N LEU A 98 4.45 -7.87 -1.11
CA LEU A 98 5.32 -8.66 -0.22
C LEU A 98 6.30 -7.85 0.67
N GLY A 99 6.61 -6.61 0.30
CA GLY A 99 7.52 -5.72 1.05
C GLY A 99 6.81 -4.59 1.79
N GLU A 100 5.48 -4.57 1.83
CA GLU A 100 4.73 -3.57 2.56
C GLU A 100 4.93 -3.72 4.08
N ARG A 101 5.22 -2.60 4.76
CA ARG A 101 5.27 -2.55 6.22
C ARG A 101 4.09 -1.78 6.76
N VAL A 102 3.53 -2.28 7.88
CA VAL A 102 2.45 -1.65 8.61
C VAL A 102 3.01 -1.15 9.94
N HIS A 103 3.11 0.17 10.11
CA HIS A 103 3.66 0.76 11.32
C HIS A 103 2.72 0.63 12.53
N SER A 104 1.43 0.90 12.34
CA SER A 104 0.41 0.83 13.39
C SER A 104 -0.50 -0.39 13.22
N GLN A 105 -0.47 -1.30 14.19
CA GLN A 105 -1.31 -2.50 14.23
C GLN A 105 -2.77 -2.24 14.63
N GLY A 106 -3.05 -1.05 15.16
CA GLY A 106 -4.40 -0.64 15.54
C GLY A 106 -4.64 0.84 15.28
N ARG A 107 -5.92 1.22 15.28
CA ARG A 107 -6.38 2.60 15.23
C ARG A 107 -6.84 3.00 16.62
N VAL A 108 -6.42 4.17 17.08
CA VAL A 108 -6.90 4.73 18.37
C VAL A 108 -8.25 5.39 18.14
N LEU A 109 -9.23 5.05 18.97
CA LEU A 109 -10.58 5.61 18.96
C LEU A 109 -10.68 6.78 19.96
N ALA A 110 -11.78 7.56 19.88
CA ALA A 110 -12.02 8.70 20.77
C ALA A 110 -12.06 8.30 22.25
N ASP A 111 -12.58 7.11 22.55
CA ASP A 111 -12.64 6.53 23.91
C ASP A 111 -11.27 6.07 24.43
N ARG A 112 -10.18 6.35 23.69
CA ARG A 112 -8.80 5.88 23.92
C ARG A 112 -8.64 4.36 23.83
N SER A 113 -9.66 3.64 23.39
CA SER A 113 -9.53 2.23 23.07
C SER A 113 -8.84 2.06 21.71
N VAL A 114 -8.34 0.85 21.46
CA VAL A 114 -7.65 0.50 20.22
C VAL A 114 -8.53 -0.46 19.44
N LEU A 115 -8.76 -0.13 18.17
CA LEU A 115 -9.38 -1.00 17.20
C LEU A 115 -8.27 -1.67 16.38
N TYR A 116 -8.06 -2.96 16.59
CA TYR A 116 -6.99 -3.72 15.95
C TYR A 116 -7.33 -4.00 14.49
N LYS A 117 -6.37 -3.74 13.60
CA LYS A 117 -6.48 -3.97 12.16
C LYS A 117 -6.37 -5.47 11.87
N TYR A 118 -7.20 -5.97 10.96
CA TYR A 118 -7.08 -7.34 10.47
C TYR A 118 -6.04 -7.41 9.34
N ILE A 119 -4.81 -7.81 9.68
CA ILE A 119 -3.67 -7.79 8.76
C ILE A 119 -3.28 -9.24 8.40
N ASN A 120 -4.05 -9.85 7.51
CA ASN A 120 -3.70 -11.14 6.93
C ASN A 120 -2.75 -10.96 5.72
N PRO A 121 -1.48 -11.42 5.77
CA PRO A 121 -0.54 -11.29 4.66
C PRO A 121 -0.90 -12.15 3.44
N ASN A 122 -1.68 -13.22 3.64
CA ASN A 122 -2.08 -14.19 2.64
C ASN A 122 -3.46 -13.90 2.03
N LEU A 123 -4.02 -12.73 2.34
CA LEU A 123 -5.32 -12.32 1.84
C LEU A 123 -5.20 -11.84 0.40
N VAL A 124 -6.04 -12.40 -0.47
CA VAL A 124 -6.19 -11.96 -1.86
C VAL A 124 -7.62 -11.54 -2.15
N VAL A 125 -7.76 -10.61 -3.07
CA VAL A 125 -9.05 -10.15 -3.60
C VAL A 125 -9.21 -10.73 -4.99
N ALA A 126 -10.17 -11.63 -5.16
CA ALA A 126 -10.57 -12.14 -6.46
C ALA A 126 -11.81 -11.37 -6.92
N VAL A 127 -11.75 -10.84 -8.15
CA VAL A 127 -12.88 -10.18 -8.78
C VAL A 127 -13.41 -11.05 -9.89
N THR A 128 -14.71 -11.32 -9.83
CA THR A 128 -15.44 -12.04 -10.87
C THR A 128 -16.36 -11.10 -11.63
N HIS A 129 -16.57 -11.41 -12.89
CA HIS A 129 -17.53 -10.72 -13.74
C HIS A 129 -18.39 -11.75 -14.45
N SER A 130 -19.70 -11.55 -14.35
CA SER A 130 -20.69 -12.37 -15.03
C SER A 130 -21.55 -11.49 -15.93
N GLN A 131 -21.67 -11.92 -17.18
CA GLN A 131 -22.49 -11.25 -18.18
C GLN A 131 -23.77 -12.06 -18.39
N ASP A 132 -24.86 -11.62 -17.75
CA ASP A 132 -26.18 -12.22 -17.96
C ASP A 132 -26.79 -11.69 -19.28
N PRO A 133 -27.21 -12.56 -20.22
CA PRO A 133 -27.85 -12.18 -21.48
C PRO A 133 -29.11 -11.30 -21.33
N LEU A 134 -29.71 -11.22 -20.13
CA LEU A 134 -30.85 -10.34 -19.81
C LEU A 134 -30.45 -8.93 -19.31
N HIS A 135 -29.27 -8.43 -19.70
CA HIS A 135 -28.72 -7.11 -19.32
C HIS A 135 -28.44 -6.92 -17.83
N LYS A 136 -28.00 -7.96 -17.14
CA LYS A 136 -27.62 -7.89 -15.71
C LYS A 136 -26.16 -8.27 -15.53
N ASN A 137 -25.26 -7.37 -15.92
CA ASN A 137 -23.85 -7.53 -15.58
C ASN A 137 -23.71 -7.51 -14.05
N THR A 138 -23.01 -8.49 -13.51
CA THR A 138 -22.71 -8.57 -12.08
C THR A 138 -21.21 -8.66 -11.86
N VAL A 139 -20.75 -7.94 -10.85
CA VAL A 139 -19.35 -7.97 -10.40
C VAL A 139 -19.32 -8.58 -9.01
N GLY A 140 -18.63 -9.70 -8.86
CA GLY A 140 -18.35 -10.33 -7.59
C GLY A 140 -16.99 -9.88 -7.06
N VAL A 141 -16.90 -9.59 -5.76
CA VAL A 141 -15.64 -9.31 -5.07
C VAL A 141 -15.54 -10.27 -3.89
N ILE A 142 -14.53 -11.13 -3.94
CA ILE A 142 -14.33 -12.23 -2.99
C ILE A 142 -12.99 -12.03 -2.30
N LEU A 143 -13.02 -11.95 -0.98
CA LEU A 143 -11.83 -11.90 -0.14
C LEU A 143 -11.53 -13.33 0.33
N LEU A 144 -10.39 -13.85 -0.08
CA LEU A 144 -9.98 -15.23 0.10
C LEU A 144 -8.63 -15.30 0.81
N ASP A 145 -8.52 -16.16 1.81
CA ASP A 145 -7.21 -16.55 2.35
C ASP A 145 -6.59 -17.64 1.45
N THR A 146 -5.41 -17.37 0.88
CA THR A 146 -4.76 -18.34 -0.03
C THR A 146 -4.22 -19.58 0.68
N VAL A 147 -4.06 -19.54 2.00
CA VAL A 147 -3.53 -20.68 2.77
C VAL A 147 -4.63 -21.64 3.16
N SER A 148 -5.69 -21.16 3.81
CA SER A 148 -6.79 -22.03 4.26
C SER A 148 -7.85 -22.28 3.18
N GLY A 149 -7.96 -21.39 2.19
CA GLY A 149 -9.04 -21.41 1.20
C GLY A 149 -10.36 -20.83 1.73
N ASP A 150 -10.36 -20.23 2.91
CA ASP A 150 -11.55 -19.65 3.51
C ASP A 150 -11.95 -18.33 2.84
N ILE A 151 -13.26 -18.18 2.59
CA ILE A 151 -13.85 -16.96 2.08
C ILE A 151 -14.24 -16.08 3.26
N LEU A 152 -13.53 -14.98 3.45
CA LEU A 152 -13.77 -14.01 4.52
C LEU A 152 -14.99 -13.13 4.22
N LEU A 153 -15.13 -12.71 2.97
CA LEU A 153 -16.20 -11.85 2.52
C LEU A 153 -16.50 -12.12 1.04
N SER A 154 -17.78 -12.15 0.70
CA SER A 154 -18.24 -12.20 -0.69
C SER A 154 -19.27 -11.11 -0.91
N LEU A 155 -19.00 -10.25 -1.89
CA LEU A 155 -19.84 -9.11 -2.28
C LEU A 155 -20.25 -9.27 -3.73
N VAL A 156 -21.51 -8.94 -4.05
CA VAL A 156 -22.01 -8.95 -5.42
C VAL A 156 -22.66 -7.62 -5.74
N HIS A 157 -22.11 -6.92 -6.73
CA HIS A 157 -22.66 -5.69 -7.28
C HIS A 157 -23.50 -6.01 -8.51
N LYS A 158 -24.79 -5.65 -8.45
CA LYS A 158 -25.72 -5.82 -9.57
C LYS A 158 -25.65 -4.61 -10.48
N ARG A 159 -25.71 -4.83 -11.80
CA ARG A 159 -25.61 -3.77 -12.82
C ARG A 159 -24.27 -3.03 -12.71
N ALA A 160 -23.20 -3.80 -12.59
CA ALA A 160 -21.83 -3.31 -12.53
C ALA A 160 -21.03 -3.91 -13.69
N THR A 161 -20.15 -3.12 -14.28
CA THR A 161 -19.32 -3.50 -15.43
C THR A 161 -17.87 -3.06 -15.28
N LEU A 162 -17.05 -3.61 -16.17
CA LEU A 162 -15.69 -3.19 -16.44
C LEU A 162 -15.61 -1.71 -16.90
N PRO A 163 -14.46 -1.04 -16.74
CA PRO A 163 -13.22 -1.54 -16.14
C PRO A 163 -13.32 -1.63 -14.60
N ILE A 164 -12.62 -2.61 -14.03
CA ILE A 164 -12.51 -2.80 -12.58
C ILE A 164 -11.05 -2.65 -12.19
N HIS A 165 -10.79 -1.80 -11.19
CA HIS A 165 -9.45 -1.64 -10.63
C HIS A 165 -9.53 -1.92 -9.14
N VAL A 166 -8.54 -2.66 -8.63
CA VAL A 166 -8.48 -3.06 -7.22
C VAL A 166 -7.11 -2.70 -6.66
N VAL A 167 -7.12 -2.11 -5.47
CA VAL A 167 -5.94 -1.82 -4.66
C VAL A 167 -6.14 -2.48 -3.31
N HIS A 168 -5.19 -3.30 -2.90
CA HIS A 168 -5.18 -3.97 -1.60
C HIS A 168 -3.91 -3.61 -0.86
N SER A 169 -4.05 -2.98 0.30
CA SER A 169 -2.93 -2.46 1.10
C SER A 169 -3.27 -2.51 2.58
N GLU A 170 -2.30 -2.83 3.43
CA GLU A 170 -2.47 -2.97 4.88
C GLU A 170 -3.66 -3.84 5.31
N ASN A 171 -4.75 -3.23 5.76
CA ASN A 171 -5.99 -3.85 6.22
C ASN A 171 -7.20 -3.39 5.41
N TRP A 172 -6.98 -2.68 4.30
CA TRP A 172 -8.03 -2.05 3.53
C TRP A 172 -7.94 -2.41 2.06
N ILE A 173 -9.10 -2.38 1.41
CA ILE A 173 -9.24 -2.67 0.00
C ILE A 173 -10.08 -1.55 -0.61
N VAL A 174 -9.63 -1.04 -1.75
CA VAL A 174 -10.39 -0.13 -2.58
C VAL A 174 -10.54 -0.73 -3.94
N TYR A 175 -11.76 -0.71 -4.46
CA TYR A 175 -11.99 -1.06 -5.84
C TYR A 175 -12.96 -0.11 -6.49
N SER A 176 -12.82 0.04 -7.80
CA SER A 176 -13.75 0.81 -8.62
C SER A 176 -14.44 -0.07 -9.64
N TYR A 177 -15.66 0.30 -10.00
CA TYR A 177 -16.40 -0.30 -11.10
C TYR A 177 -17.32 0.74 -11.74
N PHE A 178 -17.82 0.44 -12.93
CA PHE A 178 -18.81 1.28 -13.59
C PHE A 178 -20.22 0.76 -13.30
N ASN A 179 -21.10 1.63 -12.79
CA ASN A 179 -22.48 1.28 -12.49
C ASN A 179 -23.36 1.52 -13.73
N ASP A 180 -23.90 0.45 -14.32
CA ASP A 180 -24.74 0.50 -15.52
C ASP A 180 -26.08 1.20 -15.26
N LYS A 181 -26.62 1.09 -14.04
CA LYS A 181 -27.93 1.65 -13.69
C LYS A 181 -27.88 3.17 -13.61
N SER A 182 -26.86 3.71 -12.93
CA SER A 182 -26.68 5.14 -12.67
C SER A 182 -25.71 5.80 -13.65
N ARG A 183 -25.07 5.03 -14.53
CA ARG A 183 -24.14 5.48 -15.59
C ARG A 183 -22.97 6.30 -15.04
N ARG A 184 -22.40 5.85 -13.93
CA ARG A 184 -21.31 6.55 -13.23
C ARG A 184 -20.29 5.58 -12.65
N THR A 185 -19.08 6.08 -12.40
CA THR A 185 -18.03 5.33 -11.71
C THR A 185 -18.29 5.36 -10.21
N GLU A 186 -18.22 4.20 -9.57
CA GLU A 186 -18.33 4.08 -8.12
C GLU A 186 -17.03 3.47 -7.57
N ILE A 187 -16.53 4.04 -6.47
CA ILE A 187 -15.42 3.51 -5.69
C ILE A 187 -16.02 2.94 -4.42
N VAL A 188 -15.68 1.70 -4.10
CA VAL A 188 -16.06 1.05 -2.85
C VAL A 188 -14.81 0.77 -2.03
N THR A 189 -14.88 1.15 -0.76
CA THR A 189 -13.81 0.92 0.21
C THR A 189 -14.25 -0.11 1.23
N LEU A 190 -13.31 -0.94 1.66
CA LEU A 190 -13.46 -1.95 2.70
C LEU A 190 -12.33 -1.75 3.71
N ASP A 191 -12.66 -1.64 4.99
CA ASP A 191 -11.72 -1.70 6.11
C ASP A 191 -11.99 -2.97 6.91
N LEU A 192 -10.93 -3.74 7.19
CA LEU A 192 -11.01 -4.96 7.98
C LEU A 192 -10.38 -4.75 9.37
N TYR A 193 -11.14 -5.08 10.42
CA TYR A 193 -10.72 -5.00 11.81
C TYR A 193 -10.96 -6.31 12.55
N GLU A 194 -10.07 -6.68 13.48
CA GLU A 194 -10.26 -7.80 14.40
C GLU A 194 -11.24 -7.44 15.53
N GLY A 195 -11.30 -6.16 15.89
CA GLY A 195 -12.10 -5.63 17.00
C GLY A 195 -11.22 -5.01 18.09
N LYS A 196 -11.74 -4.95 19.32
CA LYS A 196 -11.04 -4.36 20.47
C LYS A 196 -10.02 -5.30 21.13
N VAL A 197 -10.07 -6.59 20.80
CA VAL A 197 -9.18 -7.63 21.36
C VAL A 197 -8.48 -8.32 20.21
N GLN A 198 -7.15 -8.40 20.30
CA GLN A 198 -6.32 -9.12 19.35
C GLN A 198 -6.18 -10.59 19.79
N LYS A 199 -6.33 -11.54 18.85
CA LYS A 199 -6.20 -12.98 19.18
C LYS A 199 -4.75 -13.36 19.48
N ASN A 200 -3.82 -12.90 18.64
CA ASN A 200 -2.39 -13.14 18.80
C ASN A 200 -1.60 -11.88 18.45
N THR A 201 -0.76 -11.42 19.37
CA THR A 201 0.07 -10.22 19.21
C THR A 201 1.41 -10.51 18.52
N THR A 202 1.84 -11.77 18.47
CA THR A 202 3.19 -12.15 18.05
C THR A 202 3.27 -12.55 16.58
N ALA A 203 2.31 -13.35 16.11
CA ALA A 203 2.30 -13.86 14.75
C ALA A 203 0.86 -14.07 14.25
N PHE A 204 0.66 -13.80 12.97
CA PHE A 204 -0.57 -14.15 12.27
C PHE A 204 -0.41 -15.55 11.66
N SER A 205 -1.41 -16.42 11.87
CA SER A 205 -1.48 -17.75 11.25
C SER A 205 -2.83 -17.91 10.56
N SER A 206 -2.81 -18.19 9.26
CA SER A 206 -4.02 -18.51 8.49
C SER A 206 -4.65 -19.85 8.88
N LEU A 207 -3.91 -20.75 9.55
CA LEU A 207 -4.43 -22.04 10.02
C LEU A 207 -5.14 -21.94 11.38
N ASP A 208 -4.85 -20.87 12.13
CA ASP A 208 -5.55 -20.54 13.37
C ASP A 208 -6.01 -19.07 13.32
N PRO A 209 -6.86 -18.71 12.35
CA PRO A 209 -7.16 -17.31 12.06
C PRO A 209 -7.91 -16.64 13.23
N PRO A 210 -7.84 -15.30 13.35
CA PRO A 210 -8.73 -14.57 14.25
C PRO A 210 -10.19 -14.86 13.91
N VAL A 211 -11.09 -14.51 14.83
CA VAL A 211 -12.53 -14.47 14.53
C VAL A 211 -12.75 -13.63 13.27
N SER A 212 -13.74 -14.02 12.45
CA SER A 212 -14.06 -13.33 11.20
C SER A 212 -14.06 -11.81 11.37
N PRO A 213 -13.35 -11.06 10.51
CA PRO A 213 -13.12 -9.64 10.72
C PRO A 213 -14.42 -8.85 10.64
N LEU A 214 -14.46 -7.77 11.42
CA LEU A 214 -15.42 -6.70 11.26
C LEU A 214 -15.06 -5.93 9.99
N VAL A 215 -15.92 -6.04 8.98
CA VAL A 215 -15.74 -5.34 7.70
C VAL A 215 -16.63 -4.12 7.65
N GLU A 216 -16.00 -2.94 7.71
CA GLU A 216 -16.66 -1.68 7.41
C GLU A 216 -16.54 -1.42 5.92
N ARG A 217 -17.63 -0.98 5.29
CA ARG A 217 -17.67 -0.77 3.85
C ARG A 217 -18.49 0.45 3.49
N GLN A 218 -18.02 1.21 2.52
CA GLN A 218 -18.73 2.39 2.04
C GLN A 218 -18.51 2.56 0.53
N ALA A 219 -19.55 3.05 -0.15
CA ALA A 219 -19.50 3.36 -1.57
C ALA A 219 -19.48 4.88 -1.78
N TYR A 220 -18.73 5.31 -2.77
CA TYR A 220 -18.51 6.69 -3.19
C TYR A 220 -18.69 6.81 -4.69
N ILE A 221 -19.16 7.96 -5.15
CA ILE A 221 -19.31 8.31 -6.55
C ILE A 221 -18.06 9.09 -6.96
N PHE A 222 -17.39 8.60 -7.99
CA PHE A 222 -16.20 9.25 -8.54
C PHE A 222 -16.57 9.98 -9.85
N PRO A 223 -16.19 11.26 -10.02
CA PRO A 223 -16.69 12.09 -11.12
C PRO A 223 -16.10 11.76 -12.49
N HIS A 224 -15.05 10.93 -12.55
CA HIS A 224 -14.32 10.59 -13.78
C HIS A 224 -14.30 9.09 -14.04
N ILE A 225 -13.85 8.69 -15.23
CA ILE A 225 -13.55 7.29 -15.53
C ILE A 225 -12.11 7.02 -15.10
N ILE A 226 -11.93 5.91 -14.39
CA ILE A 226 -10.65 5.48 -13.86
C ILE A 226 -10.00 4.53 -14.87
N THR A 227 -8.71 4.74 -15.15
CA THR A 227 -7.91 3.89 -16.05
C THR A 227 -6.92 3.01 -15.29
N SER A 228 -6.43 3.47 -14.14
CA SER A 228 -5.50 2.74 -13.29
C SER A 228 -5.59 3.23 -11.84
N MET A 229 -5.24 2.36 -10.89
CA MET A 229 -5.21 2.70 -9.47
C MET A 229 -3.99 2.09 -8.80
N LYS A 230 -3.35 2.84 -7.90
CA LYS A 230 -2.23 2.34 -7.09
C LYS A 230 -2.12 3.06 -5.76
N GLU A 231 -1.74 2.35 -4.71
CA GLU A 231 -1.40 2.89 -3.40
C GLU A 231 -0.01 3.54 -3.37
N THR A 232 0.15 4.60 -2.58
CA THR A 232 1.47 5.12 -2.21
C THR A 232 2.16 4.20 -1.20
N ILE A 233 3.48 4.05 -1.31
CA ILE A 233 4.28 3.22 -0.40
C ILE A 233 5.52 3.95 0.10
N THR A 234 5.87 3.72 1.36
CA THR A 234 7.08 4.19 2.02
C THR A 234 7.75 3.06 2.78
N GLU A 235 8.97 3.28 3.27
CA GLU A 235 9.81 2.22 3.80
C GLU A 235 9.25 1.64 5.11
N LYS A 236 8.75 2.51 5.99
CA LYS A 236 8.23 2.12 7.31
C LYS A 236 6.70 2.10 7.38
N GLY A 237 6.01 2.72 6.42
CA GLY A 237 4.54 2.82 6.44
C GLY A 237 4.02 3.71 7.58
N ILE A 238 4.76 4.78 7.91
CA ILE A 238 4.38 5.78 8.92
C ILE A 238 3.52 6.88 8.29
N THR A 239 3.91 7.35 7.10
CA THR A 239 3.14 8.39 6.38
C THR A 239 1.76 7.88 5.99
N SER A 240 0.79 8.78 5.84
CA SER A 240 -0.54 8.43 5.34
C SER A 240 -0.46 7.76 3.96
N LYS A 241 -1.19 6.65 3.77
CA LYS A 241 -1.30 6.02 2.46
C LYS A 241 -2.41 6.70 1.68
N HIS A 242 -2.10 7.17 0.47
CA HIS A 242 -3.07 7.73 -0.46
C HIS A 242 -3.25 6.79 -1.66
N VAL A 243 -4.36 6.94 -2.36
CA VAL A 243 -4.67 6.18 -3.57
C VAL A 243 -4.45 7.09 -4.77
N LEU A 244 -3.51 6.71 -5.64
CA LEU A 244 -3.28 7.35 -6.92
C LEU A 244 -4.27 6.78 -7.93
N VAL A 245 -4.95 7.67 -8.65
CA VAL A 245 -5.99 7.34 -9.62
C VAL A 245 -5.60 7.97 -10.96
N GLY A 246 -5.36 7.12 -11.96
CA GLY A 246 -5.23 7.54 -13.36
C GLY A 246 -6.60 7.82 -13.93
N LEU A 247 -6.78 9.00 -14.53
CA LEU A 247 -8.02 9.43 -15.14
C LEU A 247 -7.99 9.20 -16.65
N SER A 248 -9.16 8.96 -17.25
CA SER A 248 -9.30 8.88 -18.71
C SER A 248 -8.95 10.19 -19.44
N THR A 249 -8.93 11.32 -18.73
CA THR A 249 -8.46 12.62 -19.23
C THR A 249 -6.94 12.70 -19.40
N GLY A 250 -6.19 11.71 -18.90
CA GLY A 250 -4.73 11.67 -18.93
C GLY A 250 -4.06 12.32 -17.71
N SER A 251 -4.82 12.76 -16.72
CA SER A 251 -4.27 13.27 -15.46
C SER A 251 -4.16 12.15 -14.42
N VAL A 252 -3.19 12.25 -13.51
CA VAL A 252 -3.13 11.37 -12.33
C VAL A 252 -3.46 12.19 -11.10
N MET A 253 -4.38 11.69 -10.30
CA MET A 253 -4.90 12.35 -9.11
C MET A 253 -4.55 11.56 -7.86
N GLU A 254 -4.12 12.26 -6.81
CA GLU A 254 -3.91 11.70 -5.48
C GLU A 254 -5.18 11.84 -4.64
N VAL A 255 -5.72 10.72 -4.17
CA VAL A 255 -6.92 10.69 -3.32
C VAL A 255 -6.51 10.32 -1.89
N PRO A 256 -6.67 11.25 -0.92
CA PRO A 256 -6.35 10.97 0.47
C PRO A 256 -7.23 9.87 1.07
N TRP A 257 -6.66 8.99 1.88
CA TRP A 257 -7.42 7.92 2.54
C TRP A 257 -8.56 8.46 3.42
N ALA A 258 -8.36 9.60 4.09
CA ALA A 258 -9.39 10.23 4.92
C ALA A 258 -10.69 10.54 4.15
N VAL A 259 -10.60 10.71 2.83
CA VAL A 259 -11.76 10.92 1.95
C VAL A 259 -12.41 9.58 1.55
N LEU A 260 -11.65 8.49 1.55
CA LEU A 260 -12.13 7.14 1.22
C LEU A 260 -12.47 6.28 2.45
N ASP A 261 -12.29 6.82 3.66
CA ASP A 261 -12.51 6.12 4.93
C ASP A 261 -13.97 5.61 5.01
N PRO A 262 -14.22 4.29 5.15
CA PRO A 262 -15.58 3.75 5.19
C PRO A 262 -16.34 4.12 6.47
N ARG A 263 -15.66 4.62 7.51
CA ARG A 263 -16.29 5.05 8.77
C ARG A 263 -17.05 6.35 8.65
N ARG A 264 -16.88 7.11 7.56
CA ARG A 264 -17.58 8.38 7.36
C ARG A 264 -19.10 8.15 7.43
N SER A 265 -19.77 8.88 8.33
CA SER A 265 -21.23 8.78 8.50
C SER A 265 -21.91 10.11 8.14
N ILE A 266 -23.19 10.04 7.75
CA ILE A 266 -23.97 11.24 7.38
C ILE A 266 -24.12 12.18 8.58
N ASN A 267 -24.37 11.60 9.76
CA ASN A 267 -24.49 12.32 11.03
C ASN A 267 -23.36 11.87 11.96
N PRO A 268 -22.18 12.52 11.91
CA PRO A 268 -21.04 12.12 12.72
C PRO A 268 -21.33 12.33 14.21
N THR A 269 -21.02 11.33 15.02
CA THR A 269 -21.12 11.42 16.49
C THR A 269 -20.04 12.35 17.04
N ALA A 270 -20.16 12.78 18.30
CA ALA A 270 -19.12 13.58 18.94
C ALA A 270 -17.75 12.89 18.92
N GLU A 271 -17.73 11.58 19.22
CA GLU A 271 -16.53 10.74 19.18
C GLU A 271 -15.87 10.72 17.78
N MET A 272 -16.66 10.58 16.71
CA MET A 272 -16.14 10.59 15.35
C MET A 272 -15.54 11.95 14.96
N ARG A 273 -16.10 13.04 15.46
CA ARG A 273 -15.57 14.39 15.25
C ARG A 273 -14.26 14.60 16.01
N ASP A 274 -14.15 14.06 17.22
CA ASP A 274 -12.91 14.11 18.01
C ASP A 274 -11.79 13.30 17.34
N GLU A 275 -12.12 12.20 16.65
CA GLU A 275 -11.19 11.44 15.81
C GLU A 275 -10.84 12.14 14.48
N GLY A 276 -11.52 13.22 14.12
CA GLY A 276 -11.34 13.92 12.85
C GLY A 276 -11.93 13.20 11.64
N VAL A 277 -12.90 12.30 11.82
CA VAL A 277 -13.57 11.61 10.71
C VAL A 277 -14.45 12.60 9.95
N LEU A 278 -14.23 12.69 8.64
CA LEU A 278 -15.00 13.56 7.77
C LEU A 278 -16.47 13.07 7.66
N PRO A 279 -17.46 13.98 7.58
CA PRO A 279 -18.85 13.57 7.33
C PRO A 279 -18.96 12.87 5.98
N TYR A 280 -19.86 11.89 5.85
CA TYR A 280 -20.08 11.19 4.60
C TYR A 280 -20.63 12.12 3.53
N MET A 281 -19.96 12.15 2.40
CA MET A 281 -20.44 12.77 1.17
C MET A 281 -20.30 11.74 0.05
N PRO A 282 -21.42 11.30 -0.56
CA PRO A 282 -21.37 10.25 -1.57
C PRO A 282 -20.60 10.69 -2.81
N GLU A 283 -20.73 11.95 -3.23
CA GLU A 283 -19.96 12.53 -4.33
C GLU A 283 -18.61 13.02 -3.82
N LEU A 284 -17.53 12.48 -4.39
CA LEU A 284 -16.18 12.87 -4.04
C LEU A 284 -15.82 14.20 -4.70
N VAL A 285 -15.77 15.25 -3.88
CA VAL A 285 -15.26 16.56 -4.28
C VAL A 285 -13.75 16.55 -4.13
N LEU A 286 -13.03 16.44 -5.25
CA LEU A 286 -11.58 16.39 -5.26
C LEU A 286 -11.01 17.69 -5.84
N PRO A 287 -10.13 18.39 -5.10
CA PRO A 287 -9.53 19.64 -5.54
C PRO A 287 -8.60 19.40 -6.73
N LEU A 288 -8.45 20.37 -7.64
CA LEU A 288 -7.55 20.24 -8.79
C LEU A 288 -6.08 20.19 -8.35
N GLU A 289 -5.77 20.73 -7.18
CA GLU A 289 -4.45 20.68 -6.54
C GLU A 289 -4.02 19.26 -6.19
N SER A 290 -4.92 18.28 -6.18
CA SER A 290 -4.56 16.87 -6.00
C SER A 290 -4.09 16.18 -7.27
N ILE A 291 -4.12 16.86 -8.42
CA ILE A 291 -3.57 16.35 -9.69
C ILE A 291 -2.05 16.46 -9.66
N ILE A 292 -1.37 15.32 -9.55
CA ILE A 292 0.10 15.25 -9.43
C ILE A 292 0.82 15.46 -10.77
N THR A 293 0.10 15.35 -11.89
CA THR A 293 0.64 15.60 -13.23
C THR A 293 0.58 17.07 -13.63
N TYR A 294 -0.01 17.94 -12.81
CA TYR A 294 -0.17 19.38 -13.07
C TYR A 294 -0.74 19.66 -14.47
N ASN A 295 0.07 20.22 -15.37
CA ASN A 295 -0.27 20.57 -16.75
C ASN A 295 0.10 19.49 -17.78
N HIS A 296 0.69 18.37 -17.35
CA HIS A 296 1.03 17.26 -18.23
C HIS A 296 -0.14 16.30 -18.36
N THR A 297 -0.66 16.14 -19.57
CA THR A 297 -1.66 15.13 -19.92
C THR A 297 -0.96 13.91 -20.49
N LEU A 298 -1.14 12.76 -19.85
CA LEU A 298 -0.56 11.48 -20.24
C LEU A 298 -1.55 10.69 -21.09
N ALA A 299 -1.21 10.45 -22.35
CA ALA A 299 -2.07 9.67 -23.22
C ALA A 299 -2.08 8.19 -22.81
N SER A 300 -3.28 7.61 -22.69
CA SER A 300 -3.50 6.18 -22.47
C SER A 300 -2.69 5.60 -21.30
N ILE A 301 -2.91 6.11 -20.08
CA ILE A 301 -2.30 5.58 -18.85
C ILE A 301 -2.63 4.08 -18.73
N LYS A 302 -1.60 3.23 -18.69
CA LYS A 302 -1.75 1.78 -18.54
C LYS A 302 -1.63 1.35 -17.09
N ASP A 303 -0.60 1.83 -16.38
CA ASP A 303 -0.36 1.45 -14.99
C ASP A 303 0.44 2.53 -14.24
N ILE A 304 0.38 2.47 -12.91
CA ILE A 304 1.09 3.35 -11.98
C ILE A 304 1.93 2.48 -11.06
N HIS A 305 3.22 2.75 -11.00
CA HIS A 305 4.14 2.10 -10.07
C HIS A 305 4.58 3.06 -8.98
N THR A 306 4.56 2.57 -7.75
CA THR A 306 5.03 3.30 -6.58
C THR A 306 6.20 2.59 -5.92
N SER A 307 7.17 3.34 -5.43
CA SER A 307 8.30 2.83 -4.66
C SER A 307 8.58 3.71 -3.46
N ALA A 308 9.02 3.11 -2.36
CA ALA A 308 9.52 3.85 -1.22
C ALA A 308 10.78 4.62 -1.62
N ALA A 309 10.87 5.87 -1.19
CA ALA A 309 12.11 6.63 -1.20
C ALA A 309 12.86 6.42 0.14
N THR A 310 14.07 6.96 0.25
CA THR A 310 14.85 6.95 1.49
C THR A 310 14.22 7.83 2.58
N LEU A 311 13.50 8.87 2.18
CA LEU A 311 12.73 9.72 3.09
C LEU A 311 11.34 9.12 3.29
N GLU A 312 10.95 8.91 4.54
CA GLU A 312 9.69 8.28 4.92
C GLU A 312 8.48 9.14 4.54
N SER A 313 8.66 10.45 4.38
CA SER A 313 7.58 11.32 3.92
C SER A 313 7.29 11.21 2.43
N THR A 314 8.17 10.58 1.64
CA THR A 314 8.12 10.62 0.17
C THR A 314 7.95 9.24 -0.48
N SER A 315 7.12 9.19 -1.52
CA SER A 315 6.93 8.04 -2.40
C SER A 315 7.28 8.41 -3.84
N LEU A 316 8.04 7.55 -4.51
CA LEU A 316 8.38 7.72 -5.93
C LEU A 316 7.24 7.17 -6.77
N VAL A 317 6.74 7.96 -7.71
CA VAL A 317 5.63 7.60 -8.58
C VAL A 317 6.11 7.58 -10.02
N PHE A 318 5.94 6.44 -10.68
CA PHE A 318 6.24 6.23 -12.09
C PHE A 318 4.98 5.79 -12.81
N VAL A 319 4.55 6.56 -13.80
CA VAL A 319 3.35 6.32 -14.59
C VAL A 319 3.78 5.99 -16.00
N HIS A 320 3.21 4.93 -16.58
CA HIS A 320 3.48 4.56 -17.96
C HIS A 320 2.20 4.22 -18.73
N GLY A 321 2.28 4.47 -20.03
CA GLY A 321 1.17 4.31 -20.97
C GLY A 321 1.68 4.40 -22.40
N LEU A 322 1.14 5.34 -23.17
CA LEU A 322 1.83 5.84 -24.36
C LEU A 322 3.00 6.75 -23.96
N ASP A 323 2.75 7.61 -22.98
CA ASP A 323 3.73 8.50 -22.38
C ASP A 323 4.28 7.93 -21.08
N ILE A 324 5.44 8.44 -20.66
CA ILE A 324 6.09 8.08 -19.40
C ILE A 324 6.20 9.35 -18.55
N PHE A 325 5.83 9.24 -17.28
CA PHE A 325 5.91 10.33 -16.32
C PHE A 325 6.46 9.85 -14.98
N TYR A 326 7.28 10.68 -14.36
CA TYR A 326 7.89 10.39 -13.08
C TYR A 326 7.80 11.61 -12.17
N THR A 327 7.38 11.37 -10.93
CA THR A 327 7.31 12.41 -9.90
C THR A 327 7.50 11.81 -8.51
N ARG A 328 7.56 12.69 -7.50
CA ARG A 328 7.59 12.31 -6.09
C ARG A 328 6.35 12.89 -5.43
N VAL A 329 5.73 12.10 -4.57
CA VAL A 329 4.53 12.49 -3.84
C VAL A 329 4.80 12.38 -2.34
N ALA A 330 4.30 13.34 -1.57
CA ALA A 330 4.46 13.38 -0.11
C ALA A 330 3.08 13.45 0.57
N PRO A 331 2.43 12.30 0.84
CA PRO A 331 1.06 12.23 1.33
C PRO A 331 0.79 13.06 2.60
N SER A 332 1.68 12.96 3.59
CA SER A 332 1.62 13.72 4.85
C SER A 332 2.50 14.98 4.85
N LYS A 333 2.84 15.51 3.66
CA LYS A 333 3.87 16.55 3.45
C LYS A 333 5.26 16.10 3.93
N THR A 334 6.27 16.87 3.61
CA THR A 334 7.68 16.56 3.92
C THR A 334 8.00 16.86 5.39
N PHE A 335 7.62 15.97 6.30
CA PHE A 335 7.85 16.15 7.75
C PHE A 335 9.28 15.82 8.20
N ASP A 336 10.05 15.13 7.36
CA ASP A 336 11.45 14.72 7.60
C ASP A 336 12.46 15.59 6.84
N VAL A 337 12.00 16.66 6.19
CA VAL A 337 12.83 17.66 5.51
C VAL A 337 12.51 19.04 6.06
N LEU A 338 13.53 19.89 6.14
CA LEU A 338 13.34 21.30 6.48
C LEU A 338 12.52 21.97 5.37
N LYS A 339 11.66 22.92 5.73
CA LYS A 339 10.88 23.66 4.73
C LYS A 339 11.79 24.36 3.74
N ASP A 340 11.41 24.37 2.47
CA ASP A 340 12.13 25.12 1.43
C ASP A 340 12.16 26.62 1.74
N ASP A 341 11.06 27.15 2.30
CA ASP A 341 10.91 28.56 2.69
C ASP A 341 11.44 28.87 4.11
N PHE A 342 12.42 28.12 4.61
CA PHE A 342 12.92 28.33 5.97
C PHE A 342 13.72 29.63 6.11
N GLU A 343 13.34 30.48 7.07
CA GLU A 343 13.96 31.80 7.27
C GLU A 343 15.29 31.73 8.04
N TYR A 344 16.35 31.26 7.36
CA TYR A 344 17.69 31.17 7.96
C TYR A 344 18.23 32.51 8.50
N TRP A 345 17.88 33.62 7.84
CA TRP A 345 18.32 34.96 8.25
C TRP A 345 17.73 35.39 9.59
N LEU A 346 16.44 35.11 9.83
CA LEU A 346 15.77 35.48 11.08
C LEU A 346 16.45 34.81 12.28
N ILE A 347 16.69 33.50 12.19
CA ILE A 347 17.33 32.73 13.28
C ILE A 347 18.75 33.22 13.51
N THR A 348 19.50 33.47 12.44
CA THR A 348 20.87 33.97 12.54
C THR A 348 20.93 35.34 13.21
N ALA A 349 20.02 36.26 12.85
CA ALA A 349 19.93 37.58 13.44
C ALA A 349 19.54 37.53 14.92
N VAL A 350 18.53 36.74 15.28
CA VAL A 350 18.09 36.57 16.68
C VAL A 350 19.21 35.96 17.53
N LEU A 351 19.90 34.93 17.03
CA LEU A 351 20.98 34.26 17.76
C LEU A 351 22.17 35.20 17.99
N SER A 352 22.54 35.99 16.98
CA SER A 352 23.57 37.02 17.11
C SER A 352 23.17 38.13 18.08
N GLY A 353 21.91 38.57 18.04
CA GLY A 353 21.34 39.53 18.99
C GLY A 353 21.38 39.03 20.44
N LEU A 354 21.01 37.76 20.67
CA LEU A 354 21.05 37.14 22.00
C LEU A 354 22.48 37.00 22.54
N ILE A 355 23.45 36.64 21.69
CA ILE A 355 24.86 36.59 22.09
C ILE A 355 25.35 37.98 22.50
N LEU A 356 25.07 39.00 21.70
CA LEU A 356 25.47 40.38 21.99
C LEU A 356 24.81 40.87 23.29
N ALA A 357 23.51 40.63 23.46
CA ALA A 357 22.77 40.97 24.67
C ALA A 357 23.35 40.27 25.90
N ALA A 358 23.72 38.98 25.81
CA ALA A 358 24.33 38.24 26.92
C ALA A 358 25.68 38.84 27.32
N PHE A 359 26.54 39.22 26.37
CA PHE A 359 27.82 39.87 26.65
C PHE A 359 27.64 41.23 27.33
N ILE A 360 26.71 42.06 26.83
CA ILE A 360 26.41 43.36 27.41
C ILE A 360 25.87 43.19 28.83
N THR A 361 24.90 42.29 29.02
CA THR A 361 24.25 42.05 30.31
C THR A 361 25.24 41.49 31.33
N LYS A 362 26.13 40.56 30.94
CA LYS A 362 27.21 40.05 31.80
C LYS A 362 28.11 41.18 32.28
N ARG A 363 28.49 42.10 31.39
CA ARG A 363 29.34 43.25 31.73
C ARG A 363 28.62 44.26 32.63
N LEU A 364 27.32 44.48 32.41
CA LEU A 364 26.51 45.35 33.27
C LEU A 364 26.31 44.74 34.66
N ALA A 365 26.05 43.43 34.73
CA ALA A 365 25.89 42.70 35.98
C ALA A 365 27.17 42.69 36.81
N SER A 366 28.34 42.40 36.21
CA SER A 366 29.62 42.44 36.93
C SER A 366 29.94 43.83 37.48
N ARG A 367 29.66 44.88 36.69
CA ARG A 367 29.77 46.27 37.15
C ARG A 367 28.83 46.59 38.32
N LYS A 368 27.58 46.13 38.25
CA LYS A 368 26.59 46.34 39.32
C LYS A 368 26.99 45.59 40.60
N ALA A 369 27.44 44.34 40.49
CA ALA A 369 27.90 43.53 41.61
C ALA A 369 29.13 44.16 42.28
N LEU A 370 30.11 44.63 41.49
CA LEU A 370 31.29 45.32 42.02
C LEU A 370 30.91 46.61 42.76
N LYS A 371 30.00 47.43 42.20
CA LYS A 371 29.49 48.62 42.89
C LYS A 371 28.76 48.32 44.20
N LEU A 372 28.05 47.20 44.30
CA LEU A 372 27.40 46.77 45.53
C LEU A 372 28.39 46.25 46.58
N ALA A 373 29.44 45.55 46.16
CA ALA A 373 30.46 45.03 47.06
C ALA A 373 31.42 46.11 47.60
N TRP A 374 31.52 47.25 46.91
CA TRP A 374 32.37 48.40 47.30
C TRP A 374 31.59 49.46 48.09
N LYS A 375 30.38 49.14 48.49
CA LYS A 375 29.52 49.95 49.34
C LYS A 375 29.45 49.27 50.71
#